data_AF-A0A537JX61-F1
#
_entry.id   AF-A0A537JX61-F1
#
_cell.length_a   1.000
_cell.length_b   1.000
_cell.length_c   1.000
_cell.angle_alpha   90.00
_cell.angle_beta   90.00
_cell.angle_gamma   90.00
#
_symmetry.space_group_name_H-M   'P 1'
#
loop_
_entity.id
_entity.type
_entity.pdbx_description
1 polymer ?
#
loop_
_entity_poly.entity_id
_entity_poly.type
_entity_poly.pdbx_seq_one_letter_code
_entity_poly.pdbx_strand_id
1 'polypeptide(L)'
;MIETLKSKLKDDELNEILDNLLHHAMMMNKAKAGTLQLINKKDHTLDIASSFGLSPEFIENFMVVTSDDGSVCGRALSKRETIFIDDLTTDKLFSKHLNLALQNNIVAVSSTPLISSLDKVIGMISVHFNTSRKLSKNNIEEMELFCREAADKIEELSC
;
A
#
# COMPACT_ATOMS: atom_id res chain seq x y z
N MET A 1 6.60 13.03 -1.72
CA MET A 1 7.64 12.21 -1.04
C MET A 1 8.63 11.65 -2.05
N ILE A 2 8.15 11.01 -3.13
CA ILE A 2 8.99 10.44 -4.21
C ILE A 2 10.04 11.43 -4.73
N GLU A 3 9.64 12.65 -5.12
CA GLU A 3 10.57 13.68 -5.62
C GLU A 3 11.68 14.04 -4.62
N THR A 4 11.35 14.07 -3.32
CA THR A 4 12.35 14.31 -2.26
C THR A 4 13.37 13.19 -2.21
N LEU A 5 12.92 11.93 -2.26
CA LEU A 5 13.80 10.76 -2.26
C LEU A 5 14.68 10.71 -3.51
N LYS A 6 14.12 11.01 -4.70
CA LYS A 6 14.86 11.09 -5.97
C LYS A 6 15.92 12.18 -5.99
N SER A 7 15.77 13.23 -5.20
CA SER A 7 16.81 14.27 -5.06
C SER A 7 18.01 13.82 -4.20
N LYS A 8 17.86 12.74 -3.43
CA LYS A 8 18.84 12.24 -2.44
C LYS A 8 19.50 10.94 -2.88
N LEU A 9 18.76 10.09 -3.57
CA LEU A 9 19.17 8.75 -4.00
C LEU A 9 19.14 8.66 -5.51
N LYS A 10 19.96 7.76 -6.07
CA LYS A 10 19.83 7.40 -7.49
C LYS A 10 18.53 6.61 -7.70
N ASP A 11 17.93 6.74 -8.88
CA ASP A 11 16.67 6.07 -9.19
C ASP A 11 16.74 4.55 -8.96
N ASP A 12 17.82 3.88 -9.39
CA ASP A 12 17.99 2.43 -9.20
C ASP A 12 18.08 2.03 -7.72
N GLU A 13 18.77 2.83 -6.91
CA GLU A 13 18.93 2.59 -5.46
C GLU A 13 17.60 2.78 -4.72
N LEU A 14 16.86 3.84 -5.07
CA LEU A 14 15.54 4.09 -4.50
C LEU A 14 14.56 2.96 -4.87
N ASN A 15 14.53 2.56 -6.13
CA ASN A 15 13.67 1.48 -6.60
C ASN A 15 14.00 0.16 -5.88
N GLU A 16 15.28 -0.18 -5.75
CA GLU A 16 15.70 -1.38 -5.02
C GLU A 16 15.22 -1.38 -3.56
N ILE A 17 15.35 -0.25 -2.85
CA ILE A 17 14.88 -0.13 -1.46
C ILE A 17 13.37 -0.33 -1.38
N LEU A 18 12.59 0.37 -2.21
CA LEU A 18 11.13 0.31 -2.17
C LEU A 18 10.59 -1.06 -2.60
N ASP A 19 11.20 -1.67 -3.62
CA ASP A 19 10.87 -3.02 -4.06
C ASP A 19 11.16 -4.04 -2.97
N ASN A 20 12.31 -3.94 -2.28
CA ASN A 20 12.65 -4.85 -1.18
C ASN A 20 11.65 -4.74 -0.02
N LEU A 21 11.23 -3.52 0.34
CA LEU A 21 10.20 -3.31 1.36
C LEU A 21 8.87 -3.95 0.95
N LEU A 22 8.44 -3.75 -0.30
CA LEU A 22 7.21 -4.33 -0.80
C LEU A 22 7.27 -5.87 -0.82
N HIS A 23 8.35 -6.44 -1.34
CA HIS A 23 8.54 -7.89 -1.39
C HIS A 23 8.55 -8.51 0.01
N HIS A 24 9.18 -7.86 0.99
CA HIS A 24 9.17 -8.33 2.37
C HIS A 24 7.74 -8.39 2.95
N ALA A 25 6.97 -7.29 2.82
CA ALA A 25 5.57 -7.26 3.23
C ALA A 25 4.73 -8.36 2.56
N MET A 26 4.95 -8.59 1.26
CA MET A 26 4.26 -9.64 0.52
C MET A 26 4.63 -11.04 1.02
N MET A 27 5.91 -11.30 1.31
CA MET A 27 6.38 -12.58 1.86
C MET A 27 5.78 -12.86 3.24
N MET A 28 5.79 -11.87 4.14
CA MET A 28 5.17 -11.99 5.47
C MET A 28 3.71 -12.43 5.40
N ASN A 29 2.96 -11.88 4.44
CA ASN A 29 1.53 -12.11 4.30
C ASN A 29 1.20 -13.29 3.35
N LYS A 30 2.18 -13.85 2.63
CA LYS A 30 1.96 -14.78 1.51
C LYS A 30 1.00 -14.18 0.47
N ALA A 31 1.24 -12.92 0.12
CA ALA A 31 0.43 -12.16 -0.81
C ALA A 31 0.75 -12.50 -2.26
N LYS A 32 -0.26 -12.42 -3.12
CA LYS A 32 -0.13 -12.67 -4.57
C LYS A 32 0.40 -11.45 -5.31
N ALA A 33 0.04 -10.26 -4.83
CA ALA A 33 0.40 -8.98 -5.42
C ALA A 33 0.46 -7.89 -4.35
N GLY A 34 1.06 -6.76 -4.67
CA GLY A 34 1.20 -5.66 -3.72
C GLY A 34 1.52 -4.33 -4.39
N THR A 35 1.29 -3.26 -3.65
CA THR A 35 1.74 -1.91 -3.96
C THR A 35 2.36 -1.26 -2.74
N LEU A 36 3.41 -0.47 -2.97
CA LEU A 36 3.91 0.53 -2.04
C LEU A 36 3.63 1.90 -2.65
N GLN A 37 2.85 2.70 -1.94
CA GLN A 37 2.50 4.04 -2.34
C GLN A 37 3.13 5.05 -1.38
N LEU A 38 3.57 6.18 -1.91
CA LEU A 38 4.14 7.26 -1.11
C LEU A 38 3.27 8.51 -1.22
N ILE A 39 3.19 9.28 -0.14
CA ILE A 39 2.32 10.45 -0.08
C ILE A 39 2.86 11.59 -0.95
N ASN A 40 1.99 12.11 -1.80
CA ASN A 40 2.20 13.37 -2.49
C ASN A 40 1.60 14.50 -1.66
N LYS A 41 2.47 15.32 -1.07
CA LYS A 41 2.07 16.41 -0.18
C LYS A 41 1.37 17.56 -0.90
N LYS A 42 1.61 17.72 -2.20
CA LYS A 42 1.03 18.81 -2.98
C LYS A 42 -0.47 18.58 -3.23
N ASP A 43 -0.80 17.33 -3.50
CA ASP A 43 -2.12 16.95 -4.01
C ASP A 43 -2.92 16.12 -2.98
N HIS A 44 -2.28 15.76 -1.85
CA HIS A 44 -2.80 14.85 -0.82
C HIS A 44 -3.21 13.47 -1.35
N THR A 45 -2.46 12.98 -2.33
CA THR A 45 -2.69 11.67 -2.99
C THR A 45 -1.65 10.64 -2.60
N LEU A 46 -1.96 9.38 -2.87
CA LEU A 46 -1.01 8.27 -2.83
C LEU A 46 -0.53 7.95 -4.24
N ASP A 47 0.77 8.08 -4.47
CA ASP A 47 1.40 7.78 -5.75
C ASP A 47 2.10 6.42 -5.64
N ILE A 48 1.87 5.52 -6.60
CA ILE A 48 2.52 4.20 -6.62
C ILE A 48 4.02 4.38 -6.87
N ALA A 49 4.83 3.94 -5.89
CA ALA A 49 6.28 4.00 -5.95
C ALA A 49 6.91 2.62 -6.24
N SER A 50 6.21 1.53 -5.89
CA SER A 50 6.56 0.16 -6.26
C SER A 50 5.31 -0.70 -6.38
N SER A 51 5.34 -1.70 -7.26
CA SER A 51 4.25 -2.65 -7.43
C SER A 51 4.73 -4.01 -7.93
N PHE A 52 4.00 -5.07 -7.58
CA PHE A 52 4.29 -6.43 -8.05
C PHE A 52 3.01 -7.24 -8.25
N GLY A 53 2.97 -8.05 -9.32
CA GLY A 53 1.89 -9.02 -9.56
C GLY A 53 0.55 -8.41 -10.02
N LEU A 54 0.58 -7.17 -10.52
CA LEU A 54 -0.57 -6.40 -10.99
C LEU A 54 -0.42 -6.07 -12.48
N SER A 55 -1.54 -6.00 -13.20
CA SER A 55 -1.55 -5.57 -14.60
C SER A 55 -1.25 -4.07 -14.75
N PRO A 56 -0.68 -3.62 -15.88
CA PRO A 56 -0.50 -2.19 -16.16
C PRO A 56 -1.81 -1.39 -16.04
N GLU A 57 -2.93 -1.94 -16.52
CA GLU A 57 -4.26 -1.32 -16.39
C GLU A 57 -4.66 -1.11 -14.93
N PHE A 58 -4.32 -2.06 -14.04
CA PHE A 58 -4.55 -1.88 -12.60
C PHE A 58 -3.71 -0.75 -12.04
N ILE A 59 -2.42 -0.72 -12.38
CA ILE A 59 -1.50 0.32 -11.90
C ILE A 59 -1.93 1.71 -12.39
N GLU A 60 -2.35 1.84 -13.65
CA GLU A 60 -2.84 3.11 -14.20
C GLU A 60 -4.11 3.61 -13.51
N ASN A 61 -5.07 2.71 -13.25
CA ASN A 61 -6.33 3.08 -12.58
C ASN A 61 -6.16 3.43 -11.09
N PHE A 62 -5.18 2.84 -10.42
CA PHE A 62 -4.86 3.11 -9.01
C PHE A 62 -3.62 3.99 -8.83
N MET A 63 -3.15 4.63 -9.90
CA MET A 63 -1.93 5.45 -9.91
C MET A 63 -2.02 6.60 -8.91
N VAL A 64 -3.23 7.15 -8.73
CA VAL A 64 -3.54 8.24 -7.81
C VAL A 64 -4.81 7.89 -7.05
N VAL A 65 -4.66 7.61 -5.76
CA VAL A 65 -5.77 7.30 -4.84
C VAL A 65 -6.01 8.49 -3.92
N THR A 66 -7.28 8.84 -3.72
CA THR A 66 -7.72 9.86 -2.75
C THR A 66 -8.41 9.21 -1.56
N SER A 67 -8.54 9.92 -0.43
CA SER A 67 -9.26 9.41 0.75
C SER A 67 -10.72 9.06 0.48
N ASP A 68 -11.32 9.66 -0.56
CA ASP A 68 -12.76 9.66 -0.79
C ASP A 68 -13.19 8.72 -1.94
N ASP A 69 -12.26 8.00 -2.58
CA ASP A 69 -12.55 7.19 -3.76
C ASP A 69 -13.12 5.78 -3.48
N GLY A 70 -13.31 5.44 -2.20
CA GLY A 70 -13.85 4.15 -1.76
C GLY A 70 -12.86 2.97 -1.80
N SER A 71 -11.63 3.19 -2.25
CA SER A 71 -10.58 2.16 -2.21
C SER A 71 -10.23 1.76 -0.77
N VAL A 72 -9.63 0.58 -0.60
CA VAL A 72 -9.18 0.10 0.72
C VAL A 72 -8.06 1.01 1.26
N CYS A 73 -7.10 1.39 0.42
CA CYS A 73 -6.00 2.28 0.80
C CYS A 73 -6.45 3.72 1.08
N GLY A 74 -7.40 4.28 0.31
CA GLY A 74 -7.97 5.61 0.58
C GLY A 74 -8.68 5.66 1.94
N ARG A 75 -9.46 4.62 2.27
CA ARG A 75 -10.10 4.50 3.59
C ARG A 75 -9.08 4.31 4.70
N ALA A 76 -8.03 3.50 4.48
CA ALA A 76 -6.95 3.30 5.46
C ALA A 76 -6.17 4.59 5.72
N LEU A 77 -5.93 5.38 4.67
CA LEU A 77 -5.32 6.71 4.77
C LEU A 77 -6.19 7.67 5.60
N SER A 78 -7.50 7.73 5.32
CA SER A 78 -8.46 8.57 6.05
C SER A 78 -8.52 8.22 7.53
N LYS A 79 -8.54 6.93 7.88
CA LYS A 79 -8.60 6.45 9.27
C LYS A 79 -7.25 6.44 9.98
N ARG A 80 -6.13 6.47 9.24
CA ARG A 80 -4.78 6.22 9.76
C ARG A 80 -4.66 4.87 10.46
N GLU A 81 -5.36 3.87 9.94
CA GLU A 81 -5.47 2.53 10.52
C GLU A 81 -5.37 1.48 9.42
N THR A 82 -4.87 0.29 9.77
CA THR A 82 -4.92 -0.85 8.86
C THR A 82 -6.36 -1.22 8.55
N ILE A 83 -6.69 -1.34 7.27
CA ILE A 83 -7.99 -1.86 6.83
C ILE A 83 -7.76 -3.18 6.10
N PHE A 84 -8.45 -4.20 6.57
CA PHE A 84 -8.50 -5.52 5.93
C PHE A 84 -9.92 -5.82 5.45
N ILE A 85 -10.03 -6.23 4.19
CA ILE A 85 -11.27 -6.74 3.59
C ILE A 85 -11.01 -8.17 3.15
N ASP A 86 -11.73 -9.13 3.76
CA ASP A 86 -11.59 -10.56 3.53
C ASP A 86 -12.26 -11.05 2.24
N ASP A 87 -13.24 -10.31 1.74
CA ASP A 87 -13.86 -10.52 0.42
C ASP A 87 -14.39 -9.18 -0.14
N LEU A 88 -13.72 -8.67 -1.18
CA LEU A 88 -14.06 -7.41 -1.84
C LEU A 88 -15.48 -7.42 -2.45
N THR A 89 -16.05 -8.58 -2.78
CA THR A 89 -17.42 -8.67 -3.32
C THR A 89 -18.48 -8.29 -2.30
N THR A 90 -18.12 -8.34 -1.01
CA THR A 90 -19.01 -7.98 0.10
C THR A 90 -18.91 -6.50 0.49
N ASP A 91 -17.88 -5.80 0.01
CA ASP A 91 -17.60 -4.42 0.36
C ASP A 91 -18.26 -3.43 -0.60
N LYS A 92 -19.40 -2.90 -0.18
CA LYS A 92 -20.18 -1.92 -0.97
C LYS A 92 -19.38 -0.66 -1.32
N LEU A 93 -18.45 -0.24 -0.47
CA LEU A 93 -17.64 0.95 -0.71
C LEU A 93 -16.59 0.72 -1.81
N PHE A 94 -16.22 -0.54 -2.04
CA PHE A 94 -15.27 -0.93 -3.07
C PHE A 94 -15.92 -1.23 -4.43
N SER A 95 -17.25 -1.16 -4.53
CA SER A 95 -18.01 -1.58 -5.72
C SER A 95 -17.53 -0.98 -7.06
N LYS A 96 -17.09 0.29 -7.07
CA LYS A 96 -16.53 0.97 -8.26
C LYS A 96 -15.27 0.27 -8.80
N HIS A 97 -14.48 -0.31 -7.91
CA HIS A 97 -13.15 -0.88 -8.15
C HIS A 97 -13.17 -2.40 -8.31
N LEU A 98 -14.30 -3.04 -7.99
CA LEU A 98 -14.43 -4.49 -7.89
C LEU A 98 -14.10 -5.22 -9.19
N ASN A 99 -14.63 -4.75 -10.34
CA ASN A 99 -14.42 -5.42 -11.62
C ASN A 99 -12.92 -5.53 -11.97
N LEU A 100 -12.20 -4.41 -11.80
CA LEU A 100 -10.77 -4.35 -12.08
C LEU A 100 -9.94 -5.21 -11.12
N ALA A 101 -10.32 -5.26 -9.84
CA ALA A 101 -9.71 -6.16 -8.86
C ALA A 101 -9.90 -7.64 -9.24
N LEU A 102 -11.12 -8.03 -9.63
CA LEU A 102 -11.42 -9.40 -10.05
C LEU A 102 -10.70 -9.81 -11.34
N GLN A 103 -10.55 -8.91 -12.31
CA GLN A 103 -9.73 -9.14 -13.51
C GLN A 103 -8.26 -9.42 -13.17
N ASN A 104 -7.78 -8.89 -12.03
CA ASN A 104 -6.46 -9.14 -11.50
C ASN A 104 -6.42 -10.32 -10.52
N ASN A 105 -7.49 -11.12 -10.42
CA ASN A 105 -7.62 -12.23 -9.46
C ASN A 105 -7.37 -11.77 -8.02
N ILE A 106 -7.93 -10.62 -7.62
CA ILE A 106 -7.85 -10.07 -6.27
C ILE A 106 -9.23 -10.26 -5.62
N VAL A 107 -9.24 -10.99 -4.50
CA VAL A 107 -10.44 -11.30 -3.71
C VAL A 107 -10.40 -10.60 -2.36
N ALA A 108 -9.22 -10.48 -1.74
CA ALA A 108 -9.06 -9.85 -0.44
C ALA A 108 -7.86 -8.88 -0.46
N VAL A 109 -7.90 -7.86 0.40
CA VAL A 109 -6.90 -6.79 0.47
C VAL A 109 -6.66 -6.38 1.90
N SER A 110 -5.38 -6.17 2.25
CA SER A 110 -4.98 -5.45 3.46
C SER A 110 -4.20 -4.21 3.07
N SER A 111 -4.63 -3.03 3.51
CA SER A 111 -3.91 -1.77 3.34
C SER A 111 -3.45 -1.27 4.70
N THR A 112 -2.13 -1.18 4.88
CA THR A 112 -1.48 -0.75 6.13
C THR A 112 -0.74 0.57 5.89
N PRO A 113 -1.10 1.64 6.61
CA PRO A 113 -0.41 2.92 6.50
C PRO A 113 1.05 2.85 6.95
N LEU A 114 1.94 3.55 6.25
CA LEU A 114 3.31 3.80 6.68
C LEU A 114 3.31 5.04 7.59
N ILE A 115 3.22 4.83 8.90
CA ILE A 115 3.21 5.89 9.92
C ILE A 115 4.55 5.87 10.65
N SER A 116 5.33 6.95 10.54
CA SER A 116 6.62 7.06 11.22
C SER A 116 6.45 7.28 12.73
N SER A 117 7.53 7.10 13.47
CA SER A 117 7.66 7.43 14.90
C SER A 117 7.35 8.89 15.22
N LEU A 118 7.41 9.79 14.22
CA LEU A 118 7.00 11.19 14.30
C LEU A 118 5.50 11.41 14.02
N ASP A 119 4.70 10.34 14.00
CA ASP A 119 3.26 10.33 13.72
C ASP A 119 2.88 10.94 12.35
N LYS A 120 3.78 10.80 11.36
CA LYS A 120 3.51 11.23 9.98
C LYS A 120 3.16 10.04 9.12
N VAL A 121 2.04 10.14 8.40
CA VAL A 121 1.73 9.21 7.32
C VAL A 121 2.58 9.59 6.11
N ILE A 122 3.49 8.72 5.72
CA ILE A 122 4.38 8.96 4.58
C ILE A 122 4.00 8.14 3.35
N GLY A 123 3.10 7.17 3.50
CA GLY A 123 2.72 6.25 2.44
C GLY A 123 1.80 5.13 2.92
N MET A 124 1.70 4.09 2.12
CA MET A 124 0.82 2.95 2.31
C MET A 124 1.47 1.70 1.70
N ILE A 125 1.34 0.56 2.37
CA ILE A 125 1.57 -0.74 1.73
C ILE A 125 0.23 -1.45 1.62
N SER A 126 -0.12 -1.90 0.42
CA SER A 126 -1.30 -2.75 0.19
C SER A 126 -0.88 -4.11 -0.32
N VAL A 127 -1.32 -5.16 0.34
CA VAL A 127 -1.12 -6.55 -0.07
C VAL A 127 -2.44 -7.17 -0.52
N HIS A 128 -2.38 -7.91 -1.62
CA HIS A 128 -3.55 -8.44 -2.33
C HIS A 128 -3.51 -9.96 -2.37
N PHE A 129 -4.66 -10.59 -2.15
CA PHE A 129 -4.82 -12.04 -2.10
C PHE A 129 -5.80 -12.52 -3.17
N ASN A 130 -5.55 -13.70 -3.71
CA ASN A 130 -6.39 -14.33 -4.74
C ASN A 130 -7.53 -15.20 -4.18
N THR A 131 -7.63 -15.29 -2.86
CA THR A 131 -8.64 -16.06 -2.14
C THR A 131 -9.13 -15.24 -0.96
N SER A 132 -10.39 -15.47 -0.56
CA SER A 132 -10.87 -14.95 0.70
C SER A 132 -10.08 -15.58 1.84
N ARG A 133 -9.74 -14.78 2.86
CA ARG A 133 -8.97 -15.25 3.99
C ARG A 133 -9.26 -14.43 5.24
N LYS A 134 -8.89 -14.97 6.39
CA LYS A 134 -8.85 -14.22 7.65
C LYS A 134 -7.41 -13.92 7.99
N LEU A 135 -7.14 -12.68 8.42
CA LEU A 135 -5.89 -12.33 9.08
C LEU A 135 -6.07 -12.47 10.58
N SER A 136 -5.08 -13.07 11.25
CA SER A 136 -5.05 -13.07 12.71
C SER A 136 -4.65 -11.70 13.22
N LYS A 137 -5.00 -11.38 14.47
CA LYS A 137 -4.55 -10.15 15.13
C LYS A 137 -3.02 -10.02 15.10
N ASN A 138 -2.31 -11.12 15.36
CA ASN A 138 -0.86 -11.16 15.32
C ASN A 138 -0.31 -10.81 13.92
N ASN A 139 -0.93 -11.30 12.84
CA ASN A 139 -0.46 -10.96 11.48
C ASN A 139 -0.65 -9.47 11.16
N ILE A 140 -1.72 -8.86 11.67
CA ILE A 140 -1.95 -7.42 11.52
C ILE A 140 -0.90 -6.64 12.33
N GLU A 141 -0.68 -7.01 13.59
CA GLU A 141 0.31 -6.35 14.47
C GLU A 141 1.75 -6.48 13.93
N GLU A 142 2.13 -7.65 13.41
CA GLU A 142 3.42 -7.88 12.74
C GLU A 142 3.59 -6.98 11.51
N MET A 143 2.53 -6.86 10.70
CA MET A 143 2.53 -6.00 9.52
C MET A 143 2.60 -4.52 9.89
N GLU A 144 1.88 -4.09 10.93
CA GLU A 144 1.89 -2.72 11.43
C GLU A 144 3.25 -2.33 12.01
N LEU A 145 3.91 -3.24 12.73
CA LEU A 145 5.27 -3.05 13.22
C LEU A 145 6.24 -2.88 12.05
N PHE A 146 6.20 -3.79 11.07
CA PHE A 146 7.03 -3.70 9.87
C PHE A 146 6.80 -2.37 9.12
N CYS A 147 5.54 -1.96 8.95
CA CYS A 147 5.21 -0.70 8.28
C CYS A 147 5.71 0.53 9.05
N ARG A 148 5.76 0.49 10.38
CA ARG A 148 6.34 1.56 11.21
C ARG A 148 7.85 1.66 11.00
N GLU A 149 8.56 0.54 11.05
CA GLU A 149 10.01 0.49 10.80
C GLU A 149 10.37 0.94 9.39
N ALA A 150 9.61 0.49 8.38
CA ALA A 150 9.75 0.93 7.01
C ALA A 150 9.48 2.44 6.86
N ALA A 151 8.49 2.97 7.60
CA ALA A 151 8.20 4.40 7.58
C ALA A 151 9.35 5.24 8.14
N ASP A 152 9.89 4.85 9.28
CA ASP A 152 11.07 5.51 9.86
C ASP A 152 12.26 5.47 8.90
N LYS A 153 12.49 4.34 8.23
CA LYS A 153 13.59 4.21 7.27
C LYS A 153 13.43 5.11 6.06
N ILE A 154 12.23 5.19 5.48
CA ILE A 154 11.96 6.06 4.32
C ILE A 154 12.06 7.54 4.74
N GLU A 155 11.58 7.90 5.94
CA GLU A 155 11.70 9.28 6.44
C GLU A 155 13.18 9.68 6.65
N GLU A 156 14.02 8.78 7.19
CA GLU A 156 15.47 8.99 7.32
C GLU A 156 16.13 9.29 5.97
N LEU A 157 15.78 8.54 4.92
CA LEU A 157 16.30 8.73 3.56
C LEU A 157 15.83 10.04 2.90
N SER A 158 14.77 10.64 3.42
CA SER A 158 14.21 11.90 2.91
C SER A 158 14.82 13.16 3.54
N CYS A 159 15.61 13.00 4.61
CA CYS A 159 16.27 14.09 5.34
C CYS A 159 17.58 14.52 4.67
#